data_AF-A0A946CEQ2-F1
#
_entry.id   AF-A0A946CEQ2-F1
#
_cell.length_a   1.000
_cell.length_b   1.000
_cell.length_c   1.000
_cell.angle_alpha   90.00
_cell.angle_beta   90.00
_cell.angle_gamma   90.00
#
_symmetry.space_group_name_H-M   'P 1'
#
loop_
_entity.id
_entity.type
_entity.pdbx_description
1 polymer ?
#
loop_
_entity_poly.entity_id
_entity_poly.type
_entity_poly.pdbx_seq_one_letter_code
_entity_poly.pdbx_strand_id
1 'polypeptide(L)'
;YLLENPESRHSLVEIAKIQRDHLNSPAGAISTLEQGLDEYEWSEDDAAFLMFRIAEISEEDLADKNQVIAVMKRVIRELQGTRHAGNAAHKLRELEEG
;
A
#
# COMPACT_ATOMS: atom_id res chain seq x y z
N TYR A 1 -14.58 -17.98 -5.96
CA TYR A 1 -13.83 -16.97 -6.72
C TYR A 1 -12.90 -16.11 -5.85
N LEU A 2 -13.33 -15.17 -5.00
CA LEU A 2 -12.37 -14.36 -4.18
C LEU A 2 -11.58 -15.17 -3.12
N LEU A 3 -12.14 -16.27 -2.62
CA LEU A 3 -11.51 -17.14 -1.60
C LEU A 3 -10.72 -18.32 -2.20
N GLU A 4 -10.67 -18.46 -3.53
CA GLU A 4 -10.01 -19.60 -4.18
C GLU A 4 -8.54 -19.32 -4.52
N ASN A 5 -8.13 -18.04 -4.50
CA ASN A 5 -6.74 -17.59 -4.61
C ASN A 5 -6.56 -16.28 -3.81
N PRO A 6 -6.53 -16.35 -2.46
CA PRO A 6 -6.27 -15.19 -1.61
C PRO A 6 -4.89 -14.57 -1.86
N GLU A 7 -3.97 -15.33 -2.46
CA GLU A 7 -2.60 -14.93 -2.81
C GLU A 7 -2.52 -14.05 -4.07
N SER A 8 -3.65 -13.81 -4.76
CA SER A 8 -3.64 -12.89 -5.89
C SER A 8 -3.79 -11.45 -5.40
N ARG A 9 -2.90 -10.57 -5.85
CA ARG A 9 -3.01 -9.11 -5.66
C ARG A 9 -4.43 -8.61 -5.92
N HIS A 10 -5.11 -9.17 -6.93
CA HIS A 10 -6.47 -8.78 -7.28
C HIS A 10 -7.46 -9.03 -6.13
N SER A 11 -7.38 -10.20 -5.47
CA SER A 11 -8.26 -10.52 -4.34
C SER A 11 -8.07 -9.54 -3.18
N LEU A 12 -6.82 -9.27 -2.80
CA LEU A 12 -6.51 -8.33 -1.72
C LEU A 12 -7.02 -6.92 -2.01
N VAL A 13 -6.83 -6.46 -3.25
CA VAL A 13 -7.27 -5.12 -3.67
C VAL A 13 -8.79 -5.01 -3.70
N GLU A 14 -9.50 -6.04 -4.16
CA GLU A 14 -10.96 -6.02 -4.13
C GLU A 14 -11.52 -6.05 -2.69
N ILE A 15 -10.90 -6.82 -1.78
CA ILE A 15 -11.29 -6.81 -0.36
C ILE A 15 -11.05 -5.42 0.24
N ALA A 16 -9.87 -4.83 0.01
CA ALA A 16 -9.53 -3.51 0.52
C ALA A 16 -10.48 -2.43 -0.04
N LYS A 17 -10.82 -2.51 -1.32
CA LYS A 17 -11.80 -1.62 -1.96
C LYS A 17 -13.19 -1.77 -1.33
N ILE A 18 -13.66 -2.98 -1.08
CA ILE A 18 -14.94 -3.21 -0.39
C ILE A 18 -14.92 -2.59 1.01
N GLN A 19 -13.84 -2.80 1.76
CA GLN A 19 -13.69 -2.24 3.11
C GLN A 19 -13.68 -0.70 3.08
N ARG A 20 -12.93 -0.10 2.16
CA ARG A 20 -12.86 1.36 1.97
C ARG A 20 -14.22 1.93 1.55
N ASP A 21 -14.75 1.48 0.41
CA ASP A 21 -15.82 2.16 -0.31
C ASP A 21 -17.22 1.76 0.17
N HIS A 22 -17.38 0.51 0.64
CA HIS A 22 -18.69 -0.05 0.97
C HIS A 22 -18.89 -0.23 2.47
N LEU A 23 -17.82 -0.41 3.24
CA LEU A 23 -17.89 -0.55 4.70
C LEU A 23 -17.42 0.70 5.46
N ASN A 24 -16.99 1.76 4.76
CA ASN A 24 -16.42 2.98 5.33
C ASN A 24 -15.29 2.67 6.34
N SER A 25 -14.47 1.68 6.02
CA SER A 25 -13.37 1.19 6.86
C SER A 25 -12.03 1.29 6.12
N PRO A 26 -11.51 2.51 5.89
CA PRO A 26 -10.18 2.71 5.29
C PRO A 26 -9.06 2.07 6.15
N ALA A 27 -9.18 2.09 7.47
CA ALA A 27 -8.25 1.39 8.36
C ALA A 27 -8.29 -0.14 8.16
N GLY A 28 -9.48 -0.72 7.95
CA GLY A 28 -9.63 -2.13 7.62
C GLY A 28 -8.99 -2.48 6.28
N ALA A 29 -9.17 -1.61 5.28
CA ALA A 29 -8.55 -1.75 3.96
C ALA A 29 -7.01 -1.79 4.06
N ILE A 30 -6.41 -0.87 4.81
CA ILE A 30 -4.96 -0.86 5.07
C ILE A 30 -4.52 -2.15 5.76
N SER A 31 -5.22 -2.58 6.81
CA SER A 31 -4.88 -3.80 7.56
C SER A 31 -4.86 -5.05 6.66
N THR A 32 -5.82 -5.17 5.74
CA THR A 32 -5.87 -6.30 4.78
C THR A 32 -4.66 -6.29 3.84
N LEU A 33 -4.29 -5.11 3.33
CA LEU A 33 -3.16 -4.98 2.41
C LEU A 33 -1.82 -5.24 3.11
N GLU A 34 -1.65 -4.76 4.34
CA GLU A 34 -0.47 -5.03 5.17
C GLU A 34 -0.35 -6.53 5.50
N GLN A 35 -1.46 -7.17 5.90
CA GLN A 35 -1.47 -8.61 6.15
C GLN A 35 -1.09 -9.39 4.89
N GLY A 36 -1.62 -9.01 3.72
CA GLY A 36 -1.25 -9.64 2.46
C GLY A 36 0.22 -9.44 2.05
N LEU A 37 0.82 -8.28 2.39
CA LEU A 37 2.25 -8.03 2.18
C LEU A 37 3.13 -8.89 3.10
N ASP A 38 2.67 -9.21 4.30
CA ASP A 38 3.43 -9.98 5.29
C ASP A 38 3.27 -11.51 5.11
N GLU A 39 2.14 -11.98 4.57
CA GLU A 39 1.84 -13.41 4.43
C GLU A 39 2.39 -14.05 3.15
N TYR A 40 2.71 -13.26 2.12
CA TYR A 40 3.04 -13.76 0.79
C TYR A 40 4.30 -13.12 0.20
N GLU A 41 5.01 -13.88 -0.64
CA GLU A 41 6.08 -13.31 -1.48
C GLU A 41 5.48 -12.65 -2.73
N TRP A 42 5.95 -11.44 -3.02
CA TRP A 42 5.46 -10.63 -4.12
C TRP A 42 6.57 -10.32 -5.12
N SER A 43 6.19 -10.15 -6.39
CA SER A 43 7.05 -9.47 -7.35
C SER A 43 7.27 -8.02 -6.91
N GLU A 44 8.38 -7.41 -7.31
CA GLU A 44 8.68 -6.00 -6.97
C GLU A 44 7.55 -5.04 -7.40
N ASP A 45 6.94 -5.29 -8.57
CA ASP A 45 5.84 -4.47 -9.08
C ASP A 45 4.56 -4.64 -8.25
N ASP A 46 4.24 -5.85 -7.78
CA ASP A 46 3.04 -6.10 -6.98
C ASP A 46 3.20 -5.59 -5.54
N ALA A 47 4.39 -5.78 -4.94
CA ALA A 47 4.72 -5.22 -3.63
C ALA A 47 4.61 -3.69 -3.65
N ALA A 48 5.21 -3.04 -4.66
CA ALA A 48 5.11 -1.60 -4.84
C ALA A 48 3.65 -1.14 -4.99
N PHE A 49 2.86 -1.88 -5.77
CA PHE A 49 1.44 -1.56 -5.98
C PHE A 49 0.66 -1.57 -4.66
N LEU A 50 0.83 -2.63 -3.85
CA LEU A 50 0.14 -2.76 -2.57
C LEU A 50 0.57 -1.67 -1.58
N MET A 51 1.87 -1.40 -1.48
CA MET A 51 2.41 -0.33 -0.63
C MET A 51 1.87 1.05 -1.06
N PHE A 52 1.89 1.37 -2.36
CA PHE A 52 1.35 2.65 -2.82
C PHE A 52 -0.16 2.77 -2.61
N ARG A 53 -0.91 1.67 -2.69
CA ARG A 53 -2.34 1.67 -2.33
C ARG A 53 -2.55 1.96 -0.84
N ILE A 54 -1.70 1.44 0.05
CA ILE A 54 -1.75 1.78 1.49
C ILE A 54 -1.48 3.27 1.70
N ALA A 55 -0.47 3.82 1.02
CA ALA A 55 -0.15 5.24 1.10
C ALA A 55 -1.31 6.14 0.59
N GLU A 56 -1.93 5.78 -0.54
CA GLU A 56 -3.10 6.47 -1.09
C GLU A 56 -4.25 6.53 -0.07
N ILE A 57 -4.64 5.38 0.51
CA ILE A 57 -5.74 5.33 1.49
C ILE A 57 -5.39 6.13 2.75
N SER A 58 -4.12 6.07 3.18
CA SER A 58 -3.65 6.83 4.35
C SER A 58 -3.72 8.34 4.11
N GLU A 59 -3.36 8.80 2.91
CA GLU A 59 -3.38 10.22 2.52
C GLU A 59 -4.81 10.73 2.33
N GLU A 60 -5.63 10.01 1.55
CA GLU A 60 -6.93 10.47 1.08
C GLU A 60 -8.05 10.29 2.13
N ASP A 61 -8.08 9.16 2.83
CA ASP A 61 -9.21 8.82 3.70
C ASP A 61 -8.93 9.09 5.19
N LEU A 62 -7.66 9.03 5.60
CA LEU A 62 -7.26 9.16 7.00
C LEU A 62 -6.50 10.45 7.31
N ALA A 63 -6.04 11.18 6.29
CA ALA A 63 -5.11 12.30 6.42
C ALA A 63 -3.87 11.97 7.28
N ASP A 64 -3.46 10.70 7.29
CA ASP A 64 -2.34 10.20 8.09
C ASP A 64 -1.03 10.32 7.32
N LYS A 65 -0.47 11.54 7.31
CA LYS A 65 0.84 11.82 6.70
C LYS A 65 1.97 10.94 7.27
N ASN A 66 1.89 10.54 8.54
CA ASN A 66 2.94 9.72 9.15
C ASN A 66 2.97 8.32 8.54
N GLN A 67 1.80 7.73 8.31
CA GLN A 67 1.68 6.44 7.64
C GLN A 67 2.17 6.53 6.19
N VAL A 68 1.83 7.60 5.46
CA VAL A 68 2.34 7.82 4.10
C VAL A 68 3.87 7.84 4.08
N ILE A 69 4.49 8.59 5.00
CA ILE A 69 5.96 8.67 5.13
C ILE A 69 6.56 7.30 5.49
N ALA A 70 5.95 6.57 6.41
CA ALA A 70 6.40 5.24 6.80
C ALA A 70 6.42 4.26 5.61
N VAL A 71 5.35 4.29 4.80
CA VAL A 71 5.25 3.47 3.59
C VAL A 71 6.26 3.89 2.53
N MET A 72 6.46 5.18 2.27
CA MET A 72 7.50 5.62 1.32
C MET A 72 8.89 5.14 1.75
N LYS A 73 9.21 5.24 3.05
CA LYS A 73 10.47 4.72 3.61
C LYS A 73 10.58 3.20 3.47
N ARG A 74 9.47 2.46 3.61
CA ARG A 74 9.41 1.01 3.34
C ARG A 74 9.75 0.69 1.88
N VAL A 75 9.08 1.35 0.93
CA VAL A 75 9.32 1.16 -0.51
C VAL A 75 10.78 1.42 -0.87
N ILE A 76 11.38 2.50 -0.37
CA ILE A 76 12.79 2.84 -0.63
C ILE A 76 13.73 1.75 -0.13
N ARG A 77 13.47 1.20 1.06
CA ARG A 77 14.29 0.18 1.70
C ARG A 77 14.14 -1.19 1.02
N GLU A 78 12.91 -1.61 0.77
CA GLU A 78 12.61 -2.98 0.32
C GLU A 78 12.75 -3.14 -1.20
N LEU A 79 12.54 -2.08 -1.97
CA LEU A 79 12.62 -2.10 -3.44
C LEU A 79 13.82 -1.28 -3.95
N GLN A 80 14.93 -1.30 -3.21
CA GLN A 80 16.13 -0.54 -3.55
C GLN A 80 16.63 -0.87 -4.97
N GLY A 81 16.96 0.16 -5.74
CA GLY A 81 17.45 0.01 -7.12
C GLY A 81 16.34 -0.08 -8.17
N THR A 82 15.08 -0.16 -7.76
CA THR A 82 13.93 -0.11 -8.67
C THR A 82 13.48 1.33 -8.95
N ARG A 83 12.70 1.50 -10.03
CA ARG A 83 12.00 2.78 -10.29
C ARG A 83 11.04 3.18 -9.15
N HIS A 84 10.48 2.21 -8.44
CA HIS A 84 9.52 2.43 -7.36
C HIS A 84 10.16 3.10 -6.16
N ALA A 85 11.38 2.70 -5.80
CA ALA A 85 12.17 3.38 -4.78
C ALA A 85 12.50 4.83 -5.19
N GLY A 86 12.79 5.09 -6.47
CA GLY A 86 12.97 6.44 -6.99
C GLY A 86 11.73 7.32 -6.84
N ASN A 87 10.56 6.78 -7.19
CA ASN A 87 9.27 7.46 -7.04
C ASN A 87 8.94 7.74 -5.58
N ALA A 88 9.13 6.76 -4.70
CA ALA A 88 8.91 6.91 -3.26
C ALA A 88 9.85 7.96 -2.65
N ALA A 89 11.12 7.98 -3.06
CA ALA A 89 12.07 9.01 -2.62
C ALA A 89 11.69 10.42 -3.09
N HIS A 90 11.10 10.55 -4.28
CA HIS A 90 10.56 11.82 -4.76
C HIS A 90 9.39 12.30 -3.89
N LYS A 91 8.35 11.46 -3.75
CA LYS A 91 7.17 11.78 -2.92
C LYS A 91 7.55 12.08 -1.47
N LEU A 92 8.51 11.35 -0.90
CA LEU A 92 8.99 11.59 0.46
C LEU A 92 9.57 13.00 0.64
N ARG A 93 10.36 13.48 -0.33
CA ARG A 93 10.88 14.86 -0.29
C ARG A 93 9.76 15.89 -0.37
N GLU A 94 8.79 15.69 -1.26
CA GLU A 94 7.62 16.59 -1.36
C GLU A 94 6.82 16.66 -0.06
N LEU A 95 6.71 15.54 0.68
CA LEU A 95 6.04 15.48 1.98
C LEU A 95 6.84 16.14 3.12
N GLU A 96 8.18 16.16 3.03
CA GLU A 96 9.05 16.80 4.02
C GLU A 96 9.19 18.31 3.78
N GLU A 97 8.99 18.77 2.55
CA GLU A 97 9.07 20.18 2.15
C GLU A 97 7.75 20.96 2.35
N GLY A 98 6.62 20.28 2.59
CA GLY A 98 5.27 20.88 2.68
C GLY A 98 4.53 20.69 4.00
#